data_AF-A0A968KNQ6-F1
#
_entry.id   AF-A0A968KNQ6-F1
#
_cell.length_a   1.000
_cell.length_b   1.000
_cell.length_c   1.000
_cell.angle_alpha   90.00
_cell.angle_beta   90.00
_cell.angle_gamma   90.00
#
_symmetry.space_group_name_H-M   'P 1'
#
loop_
_entity.id
_entity.type
_entity.pdbx_description
1 polymer ?
#
loop_
_entity_poly.entity_id
_entity_poly.type
_entity_poly.pdbx_seq_one_letter_code
_entity_poly.pdbx_strand_id
1 'polypeptide(L)'
;NAVTVELVQSLVGGGDQSVVDFTETQAALNAGLVVDGVSVTKSDNVITDVINGATLTLKSAGSGTITLSSDQEAIQEKIFDFVDAYNDLMLFLNEQLALDPDTFETGTLFGNFTVQNIQQTLRSTISSRVTGVSGSFEFLSQIGIRTASDGTLTVDEAELSDAITADIQNVSQLFSSKGTATNTHVTFVGFTGKTQPGTYDVRVSGGVPQLS
;
A
#
# COMPACT_ATOMS: atom_id res chain seq x y z
N ASN A 1 32.22 18.28 -3.09
CA ASN A 1 32.96 19.51 -3.42
C ASN A 1 33.91 19.83 -2.28
N ALA A 2 35.19 19.98 -2.58
CA ALA A 2 36.19 20.44 -1.63
C ALA A 2 37.02 21.54 -2.29
N VAL A 3 37.32 22.59 -1.52
CA VAL A 3 38.16 23.71 -1.95
C VAL A 3 39.21 23.90 -0.87
N THR A 4 40.47 23.98 -1.26
CA THR A 4 41.55 24.38 -0.35
C THR A 4 41.88 25.84 -0.59
N VAL A 5 42.03 26.58 0.50
CA VAL A 5 42.42 27.99 0.48
C VAL A 5 43.90 28.06 0.83
N GLU A 6 44.69 28.67 -0.03
CA GLU A 6 46.11 28.90 0.22
C GLU A 6 46.38 30.41 0.21
N LEU A 7 47.12 30.88 1.22
CA LEU A 7 47.53 32.28 1.34
C LEU A 7 48.84 32.44 0.57
N VAL A 8 48.79 33.09 -0.59
CA VAL A 8 49.98 33.42 -1.35
C VAL A 8 50.43 34.83 -0.95
N GLN A 9 51.47 34.92 -0.12
CA GLN A 9 52.11 36.19 0.19
C GLN A 9 53.03 36.58 -0.96
N SER A 10 52.67 37.63 -1.71
CA SER A 10 53.52 38.21 -2.75
C SER A 10 54.04 39.56 -2.29
N LEU A 11 55.33 39.62 -1.95
CA LEU A 11 55.98 40.86 -1.53
C LEU A 11 56.42 41.66 -2.77
N VAL A 12 55.55 42.52 -3.31
CA VAL A 12 55.94 43.52 -4.32
C VAL A 12 55.72 44.91 -3.74
N GLY A 13 56.80 45.69 -3.70
CA GLY A 13 56.94 47.02 -3.10
C GLY A 13 55.66 47.79 -2.78
N GLY A 14 55.38 47.95 -1.48
CA GLY A 14 54.40 48.90 -0.94
C GLY A 14 53.13 48.28 -0.33
N GLY A 15 53.28 47.46 0.72
CA GLY A 15 52.18 46.94 1.54
C GLY A 15 51.98 45.42 1.39
N ASP A 16 51.77 44.73 2.52
CA ASP A 16 51.47 43.29 2.53
C ASP A 16 50.09 43.06 1.92
N GLN A 17 50.04 42.54 0.69
CA GLN A 17 48.79 42.16 0.03
C GLN A 17 48.68 40.64 0.12
N SER A 18 47.86 40.17 1.06
CA SER A 18 47.47 38.76 1.13
C SER A 18 46.49 38.47 -0.01
N VAL A 19 46.96 37.85 -1.09
CA VAL A 19 46.10 37.36 -2.16
C VAL A 19 45.59 35.98 -1.76
N VAL A 20 44.28 35.85 -1.60
CA VAL A 20 43.62 34.57 -1.33
C VAL A 20 43.37 33.90 -2.67
N ASP A 21 43.98 32.74 -2.89
CA ASP A 21 43.76 31.94 -4.09
C ASP A 21 42.99 30.66 -3.74
N PHE A 22 42.14 30.21 -4.66
CA PHE A 22 41.27 29.05 -4.49
C PHE A 22 41.63 27.99 -5.50
N THR A 23 42.05 26.81 -5.03
CA THR A 23 42.23 25.65 -5.90
C THR A 23 41.08 24.67 -5.69
N GLU A 24 40.38 24.33 -6.77
CA GLU A 24 39.35 23.29 -6.77
C GLU A 24 40.03 21.92 -6.68
N THR A 25 39.88 21.24 -5.54
CA THR A 25 40.51 19.93 -5.31
C THR A 25 39.62 18.77 -5.75
N GLN A 26 38.32 19.03 -5.95
CA GLN A 26 37.36 18.06 -6.45
C GLN A 26 36.21 18.76 -7.18
N ALA A 27 36.12 18.54 -8.49
CA ALA A 27 35.01 19.00 -9.32
C ALA A 27 33.70 18.33 -8.91
N ALA A 28 32.62 19.11 -8.93
CA ALA A 28 31.27 18.58 -8.82
C ALA A 28 30.96 17.74 -10.07
N LEU A 29 30.55 16.49 -9.88
CA LEU A 29 30.17 15.59 -10.97
C LEU A 29 28.74 15.12 -10.76
N ASN A 30 27.97 15.07 -11.84
CA ASN A 30 26.66 14.44 -11.85
C ASN A 30 26.82 12.92 -11.81
N ALA A 31 25.86 12.24 -11.18
CA ALA A 31 25.73 10.80 -11.27
C ALA A 31 25.30 10.38 -12.68
N GLY A 32 26.01 9.41 -13.26
CA GLY A 32 25.65 8.75 -14.51
C GLY A 32 25.24 7.30 -14.27
N LEU A 33 24.09 6.89 -14.79
CA LEU A 33 23.58 5.53 -14.69
C LEU A 33 22.93 5.07 -15.99
N VAL A 34 22.87 3.75 -16.20
CA VAL A 34 22.17 3.14 -17.33
C VAL A 34 21.13 2.18 -16.74
N VAL A 35 19.85 2.42 -17.05
CA VAL A 35 18.72 1.57 -16.63
C VAL A 35 18.03 1.04 -17.87
N ASP A 36 17.97 -0.28 -18.02
CA ASP A 36 17.40 -0.97 -19.19
C ASP A 36 17.91 -0.44 -20.54
N GLY A 37 19.20 -0.07 -20.59
CA GLY A 37 19.85 0.48 -21.78
C GLY A 37 19.66 1.98 -22.00
N VAL A 38 18.89 2.66 -21.14
CA VAL A 38 18.67 4.12 -21.19
C VAL A 38 19.65 4.82 -20.26
N SER A 39 20.48 5.70 -20.82
CA SER A 39 21.40 6.55 -20.04
C SER A 39 20.64 7.68 -19.35
N VAL A 40 20.86 7.81 -18.05
CA VAL A 40 20.30 8.87 -17.21
C VAL A 40 21.43 9.61 -16.50
N THR A 41 21.26 10.91 -16.32
CA THR A 41 22.16 11.76 -15.55
C THR A 41 21.38 12.46 -14.45
N LYS A 42 21.90 12.45 -13.22
CA LYS A 42 21.28 13.06 -12.04
C LYS A 42 22.29 13.91 -11.29
N SER A 43 21.81 15.00 -10.69
CA SER A 43 22.64 15.91 -9.88
C SER A 43 22.96 15.36 -8.49
N ASP A 44 22.27 14.30 -8.06
CA ASP A 44 22.45 13.66 -6.76
C ASP A 44 22.55 12.13 -6.93
N ASN A 45 23.12 11.47 -5.93
CA ASN A 45 23.22 10.03 -5.82
C ASN A 45 21.96 9.38 -5.24
N VAL A 46 20.98 10.16 -4.77
CA VAL A 46 19.65 9.67 -4.38
C VAL A 46 18.66 9.98 -5.50
N ILE A 47 18.16 8.93 -6.15
CA ILE A 47 17.38 9.02 -7.39
C ILE A 47 16.00 8.40 -7.14
N THR A 48 14.93 9.17 -7.30
CA THR A 48 13.55 8.74 -6.97
C THR A 48 12.61 8.70 -8.18
N ASP A 49 13.06 9.15 -9.34
CA ASP A 49 12.22 9.45 -10.51
C ASP A 49 12.60 8.64 -11.76
N VAL A 50 13.48 7.65 -11.61
CA VAL A 50 13.91 6.78 -12.73
C VAL A 50 13.15 5.45 -12.73
N ILE A 51 12.90 4.89 -11.54
CA ILE A 51 12.12 3.66 -11.39
C ILE A 51 10.88 4.03 -10.57
N ASN A 52 9.70 3.90 -11.17
CA ASN A 52 8.46 4.27 -10.50
C ASN A 52 8.27 3.41 -9.24
N GLY A 53 8.02 4.07 -8.10
CA GLY A 53 7.85 3.41 -6.81
C GLY A 53 9.15 2.96 -6.12
N ALA A 54 10.33 3.33 -6.62
CA ALA A 54 11.60 2.98 -6.00
C ALA A 54 12.54 4.18 -5.84
N THR A 55 13.34 4.15 -4.77
CA THR A 55 14.43 5.09 -4.52
C THR A 55 15.76 4.35 -4.68
N LEU A 56 16.60 4.82 -5.59
CA LEU A 56 17.93 4.29 -5.85
C LEU A 56 18.99 5.20 -5.22
N THR A 57 19.79 4.63 -4.31
CA THR A 57 20.93 5.33 -3.70
C THR A 57 22.24 4.78 -4.24
N LEU A 58 22.95 5.58 -5.02
CA LEU A 58 24.23 5.24 -5.63
C LEU A 58 25.37 5.39 -4.61
N LYS A 59 26.09 4.30 -4.34
CA LYS A 59 27.22 4.29 -3.39
C LYS A 59 28.59 4.27 -4.08
N SER A 60 28.71 3.49 -5.15
CA SER A 60 29.94 3.35 -5.93
C SER A 60 29.61 2.97 -7.36
N ALA A 61 30.54 3.21 -8.29
CA ALA A 61 30.41 2.76 -9.66
C ALA A 61 30.36 1.22 -9.73
N GLY A 62 29.49 0.69 -10.59
CA GLY A 62 29.30 -0.75 -10.74
C GLY A 62 28.14 -1.07 -11.68
N SER A 63 27.82 -2.36 -11.78
CA SER A 63 26.65 -2.87 -12.52
C SER A 63 26.00 -4.00 -11.74
N GLY A 64 24.70 -4.19 -11.92
CA GLY A 64 23.93 -5.22 -11.25
C GLY A 64 22.49 -5.26 -11.74
N THR A 65 21.75 -6.27 -11.29
CA THR A 65 20.33 -6.45 -11.59
C THR A 65 19.53 -6.14 -10.33
N ILE A 66 18.48 -5.33 -10.49
CA ILE A 66 17.52 -5.05 -9.43
C ILE A 66 16.22 -5.73 -9.83
N THR A 67 15.70 -6.59 -8.96
CA THR A 67 14.40 -7.23 -9.14
C THR A 67 13.41 -6.60 -8.17
N LEU A 68 12.31 -6.07 -8.71
CA LEU A 68 11.16 -5.65 -7.91
C LEU A 68 10.15 -6.78 -7.92
N SER A 69 9.83 -7.29 -6.74
CA SER A 69 8.77 -8.27 -6.53
C SER A 69 7.85 -7.79 -5.43
N SER A 70 6.59 -8.22 -5.48
CA SER A 70 5.67 -7.98 -4.38
C SER A 70 6.07 -8.79 -3.15
N ASP A 71 5.88 -8.20 -1.97
CA ASP A 71 6.13 -8.84 -0.68
C ASP A 71 4.89 -9.65 -0.28
N GLN A 72 4.93 -10.96 -0.55
CA GLN A 72 3.81 -11.87 -0.28
C GLN A 72 3.62 -12.12 1.22
N GLU A 73 4.73 -12.20 1.97
CA GLU A 73 4.70 -12.41 3.42
C GLU A 73 4.00 -11.24 4.13
N ALA A 74 4.34 -10.01 3.76
CA ALA A 74 3.69 -8.82 4.32
C ALA A 74 2.18 -8.72 3.99
N ILE A 75 1.74 -9.30 2.87
CA ILE A 75 0.31 -9.37 2.53
C ILE A 75 -0.39 -10.43 3.36
N GLN A 76 0.21 -11.60 3.49
CA GLN A 76 -0.31 -12.71 4.28
C GLN A 76 -0.44 -12.30 5.76
N GLU A 77 0.58 -11.64 6.32
CA GLU A 77 0.55 -11.10 7.69
C GLU A 77 -0.63 -10.16 7.91
N LYS A 78 -0.87 -9.20 7.00
CA LYS A 78 -2.02 -8.28 7.10
C LYS A 78 -3.37 -8.97 7.00
N ILE A 79 -3.45 -10.07 6.26
CA ILE A 79 -4.67 -10.87 6.15
C ILE A 79 -4.92 -11.62 7.46
N PHE A 80 -3.87 -12.16 8.09
CA PHE A 80 -3.98 -12.77 9.41
C PHE A 80 -4.40 -11.75 10.47
N ASP A 81 -3.77 -10.57 10.51
CA ASP A 81 -4.16 -9.49 11.44
C ASP A 81 -5.64 -9.11 11.30
N PHE A 82 -6.15 -9.06 10.06
CA PHE A 82 -7.56 -8.81 9.79
C PHE A 82 -8.47 -9.92 10.32
N VAL A 83 -8.10 -11.18 10.09
CA VAL A 83 -8.84 -12.34 10.56
C VAL A 83 -8.86 -12.41 12.08
N ASP A 84 -7.73 -12.16 12.72
CA ASP A 84 -7.61 -12.14 14.18
C ASP A 84 -8.47 -11.04 14.80
N ALA A 85 -8.39 -9.81 14.27
CA ALA A 85 -9.23 -8.71 14.74
C ALA A 85 -10.74 -8.98 14.57
N TYR A 86 -11.13 -9.64 13.48
CA TYR A 86 -12.51 -10.07 13.27
C TYR A 86 -12.92 -11.15 14.27
N ASN A 87 -12.06 -12.14 14.50
CA ASN A 87 -12.30 -13.25 15.42
C ASN A 87 -12.43 -12.75 16.87
N ASP A 88 -11.55 -11.86 17.31
CA ASP A 88 -11.61 -11.23 18.63
C ASP A 88 -12.95 -10.52 18.85
N LEU A 89 -13.40 -9.74 17.87
CA LEU A 89 -14.70 -9.08 17.93
C LEU A 89 -15.85 -10.10 17.97
N MET A 90 -15.81 -11.13 17.12
CA MET A 90 -16.86 -12.14 17.06
C MET A 90 -16.96 -12.95 18.34
N LEU A 91 -15.84 -13.33 18.94
CA LEU A 91 -15.78 -14.01 20.23
C LEU A 91 -16.33 -13.13 21.36
N PHE A 92 -15.94 -11.86 21.40
CA PHE A 92 -16.47 -10.91 22.37
C PHE A 92 -17.99 -10.73 22.22
N LEU A 93 -18.49 -10.57 21.00
CA LEU A 93 -19.93 -10.48 20.75
C LEU A 93 -20.68 -11.76 21.14
N ASN A 94 -20.10 -12.93 20.86
CA ASN A 94 -20.66 -14.22 21.25
C ASN A 94 -20.76 -14.34 22.78
N GLU A 95 -19.73 -13.93 23.52
CA GLU A 95 -19.74 -13.92 24.99
C GLU A 95 -20.83 -12.99 25.54
N GLN A 96 -20.93 -11.75 25.02
CA GLN A 96 -21.93 -10.79 25.47
C GLN A 96 -23.37 -11.22 25.16
N LEU A 97 -23.57 -12.07 24.15
CA LEU A 97 -24.86 -12.59 23.71
C LEU A 97 -25.13 -14.03 24.17
N ALA A 98 -24.24 -14.64 24.95
CA ALA A 98 -24.35 -16.04 25.34
C ALA A 98 -25.49 -16.29 26.33
N LEU A 99 -26.05 -17.50 26.26
CA LEU A 99 -26.88 -18.11 27.30
C LEU A 99 -26.25 -19.47 27.61
N ASP A 100 -25.86 -19.65 28.86
CA ASP A 100 -25.44 -20.97 29.35
C ASP A 100 -26.70 -21.81 29.61
N PRO A 101 -26.89 -22.94 28.89
CA PRO A 101 -28.07 -23.78 29.04
C PRO A 101 -28.13 -24.54 30.38
N ASP A 102 -27.00 -24.71 31.07
CA ASP A 102 -26.90 -25.46 32.31
C ASP A 102 -27.14 -24.54 33.53
N THR A 103 -26.55 -23.34 33.51
CA THR A 103 -26.67 -22.37 34.61
C THR A 103 -27.78 -21.34 34.41
N PHE A 104 -28.30 -21.21 33.18
CA PHE A 104 -29.20 -20.14 32.74
C PHE A 104 -28.61 -18.73 32.91
N GLU A 105 -27.30 -18.62 33.06
CA GLU A 105 -26.60 -17.34 33.08
C GLU A 105 -26.53 -16.74 31.67
N THR A 106 -26.64 -15.42 31.60
CA THR A 106 -26.68 -14.68 30.34
C THR A 106 -25.56 -13.67 30.27
N GLY A 107 -25.01 -13.47 29.08
CA GLY A 107 -24.12 -12.36 28.81
C GLY A 107 -24.83 -11.01 29.00
N THR A 108 -24.08 -9.96 29.30
CA THR A 108 -24.62 -8.63 29.63
C THR A 108 -25.60 -8.08 28.58
N LEU A 109 -25.41 -8.44 27.32
CA LEU A 109 -26.18 -7.95 26.18
C LEU A 109 -27.14 -9.01 25.62
N PHE A 110 -27.38 -10.10 26.34
CA PHE A 110 -28.32 -11.15 25.92
C PHE A 110 -29.69 -10.55 25.57
N GLY A 111 -30.22 -10.95 24.41
CA GLY A 111 -31.49 -10.43 23.88
C GLY A 111 -31.41 -8.99 23.30
N ASN A 112 -30.22 -8.37 23.24
CA ASN A 112 -30.06 -7.07 22.60
C ASN A 112 -30.08 -7.20 21.07
N PHE A 113 -31.19 -6.80 20.46
CA PHE A 113 -31.38 -6.86 19.01
C PHE A 113 -30.39 -6.00 18.22
N THR A 114 -29.90 -4.88 18.78
CA THR A 114 -28.92 -4.03 18.08
C THR A 114 -27.59 -4.77 17.91
N VAL A 115 -27.13 -5.43 18.97
CA VAL A 115 -25.86 -6.19 18.96
C VAL A 115 -25.98 -7.42 18.06
N GLN A 116 -27.12 -8.11 18.10
CA GLN A 116 -27.41 -9.22 17.17
C GLN A 116 -27.42 -8.75 15.70
N ASN A 117 -28.00 -7.59 15.40
CA ASN A 117 -28.00 -7.02 14.05
C ASN A 117 -26.58 -6.66 13.58
N ILE A 118 -25.73 -6.11 14.46
CA ILE A 118 -24.33 -5.84 14.15
C ILE A 118 -23.62 -7.15 13.79
N GLN A 119 -23.78 -8.18 14.61
CA GLN A 119 -23.18 -9.49 14.36
C GLN A 119 -23.62 -10.08 13.02
N GLN A 120 -24.92 -10.02 12.70
CA GLN A 120 -25.45 -10.48 11.43
C GLN A 120 -24.92 -9.67 10.24
N THR A 121 -24.80 -8.35 10.40
CA THR A 121 -24.25 -7.46 9.36
C THR A 121 -22.79 -7.75 9.09
N LEU A 122 -21.98 -8.00 10.13
CA LEU A 122 -20.58 -8.37 9.99
C LEU A 122 -20.43 -9.70 9.25
N ARG A 123 -21.15 -10.75 9.68
CA ARG A 123 -21.16 -12.06 9.00
C ARG A 123 -21.61 -11.94 7.54
N SER A 124 -22.66 -11.17 7.28
CA SER A 124 -23.16 -10.94 5.92
C SER A 124 -22.15 -10.22 5.05
N THR A 125 -21.44 -9.23 5.59
CA THR A 125 -20.42 -8.48 4.85
C THR A 125 -19.26 -9.40 4.44
N ILE A 126 -18.74 -10.19 5.38
CA ILE A 126 -17.63 -11.12 5.11
C ILE A 126 -18.02 -12.21 4.10
N SER A 127 -19.25 -12.70 4.15
CA SER A 127 -19.75 -13.72 3.24
C SER A 127 -20.21 -13.16 1.88
N SER A 128 -20.26 -11.83 1.74
CA SER A 128 -20.78 -11.20 0.52
C SER A 128 -19.76 -11.21 -0.61
N ARG A 129 -20.29 -11.16 -1.84
CA ARG A 129 -19.48 -10.98 -3.03
C ARG A 129 -18.85 -9.59 -3.06
N VAL A 130 -17.53 -9.51 -3.19
CA VAL A 130 -16.82 -8.27 -3.46
C VAL A 130 -16.97 -7.90 -4.92
N THR A 131 -17.56 -6.75 -5.18
CA THR A 131 -17.78 -6.20 -6.52
C THR A 131 -16.67 -5.24 -6.93
N GLY A 132 -16.41 -5.09 -8.23
CA GLY A 132 -15.40 -4.13 -8.72
C GLY A 132 -13.97 -4.65 -8.66
N VAL A 133 -13.80 -5.95 -8.45
CA VAL A 133 -12.53 -6.65 -8.52
C VAL A 133 -12.18 -6.98 -9.98
N SER A 134 -10.90 -6.90 -10.30
CA SER A 134 -10.32 -7.41 -11.54
C SER A 134 -9.75 -8.79 -11.26
N GLY A 135 -10.45 -9.85 -11.69
CA GLY A 135 -9.98 -11.23 -11.55
C GLY A 135 -11.11 -12.22 -11.28
N SER A 136 -10.74 -13.46 -10.92
CA SER A 136 -11.67 -14.56 -10.67
C SER A 136 -12.11 -14.71 -9.21
N PHE A 137 -11.39 -14.07 -8.29
CA PHE A 137 -11.70 -14.06 -6.86
C PHE A 137 -12.67 -12.91 -6.57
N GLU A 138 -13.87 -13.27 -6.17
CA GLU A 138 -14.97 -12.37 -5.81
C GLU A 138 -15.47 -12.64 -4.38
N PHE A 139 -14.98 -13.71 -3.73
CA PHE A 139 -15.33 -14.10 -2.37
C PHE A 139 -14.07 -14.46 -1.57
N LEU A 140 -14.07 -14.14 -0.27
CA LEU A 140 -12.98 -14.52 0.64
C LEU A 140 -12.80 -16.05 0.75
N SER A 141 -13.89 -16.81 0.56
CA SER A 141 -13.83 -18.28 0.55
C SER A 141 -13.06 -18.88 -0.62
N GLN A 142 -12.86 -18.12 -1.71
CA GLN A 142 -12.06 -18.57 -2.85
C GLN A 142 -10.55 -18.42 -2.62
N ILE A 143 -10.15 -17.70 -1.57
CA ILE A 143 -8.75 -17.47 -1.18
C ILE A 143 -8.41 -18.15 0.15
N GLY A 144 -9.17 -19.17 0.54
CA GLY A 144 -8.93 -19.94 1.76
C GLY A 144 -9.55 -19.40 3.04
N ILE A 145 -10.28 -18.27 3.02
CA ILE A 145 -10.86 -17.67 4.23
C ILE A 145 -12.34 -18.05 4.35
N ARG A 146 -12.69 -18.85 5.36
CA ARG A 146 -14.02 -19.44 5.51
C ARG A 146 -14.63 -19.10 6.86
N THR A 147 -15.96 -18.97 6.89
CA THR A 147 -16.70 -18.74 8.14
C THR A 147 -17.06 -20.06 8.80
N ALA A 148 -16.70 -20.21 10.08
CA ALA A 148 -17.09 -21.34 10.92
C ALA A 148 -18.52 -21.18 11.45
N SER A 149 -19.06 -22.25 12.06
CA SER A 149 -20.43 -22.27 12.58
C SER A 149 -20.70 -21.24 13.68
N ASP A 150 -19.68 -20.89 14.46
CA ASP A 150 -19.74 -19.87 15.51
C ASP A 150 -19.65 -18.44 14.95
N GLY A 151 -19.34 -18.29 13.66
CA GLY A 151 -19.16 -17.03 12.97
C GLY A 151 -17.75 -16.49 12.95
N THR A 152 -16.77 -17.20 13.51
CA THR A 152 -15.35 -16.88 13.35
C THR A 152 -14.87 -17.22 11.95
N LEU A 153 -13.70 -16.73 11.57
CA LEU A 153 -13.02 -17.05 10.32
C LEU A 153 -11.87 -18.01 10.56
N THR A 154 -11.74 -18.95 9.63
CA THR A 154 -10.58 -19.83 9.50
C THR A 154 -9.84 -19.50 8.21
N VAL A 155 -8.53 -19.68 8.23
CA VAL A 155 -7.66 -19.47 7.06
C VAL A 155 -7.01 -20.78 6.68
N ASP A 156 -7.18 -21.18 5.42
CA ASP A 156 -6.35 -22.19 4.79
C ASP A 156 -5.10 -21.51 4.20
N GLU A 157 -3.96 -21.66 4.88
CA GLU A 157 -2.72 -20.98 4.50
C GLU A 157 -2.20 -21.41 3.13
N ALA A 158 -2.44 -22.67 2.73
CA ALA A 158 -2.00 -23.17 1.44
C ALA A 158 -2.83 -22.56 0.32
N GLU A 159 -4.17 -22.58 0.44
CA GLU A 159 -5.05 -21.92 -0.53
C GLU A 159 -4.82 -20.41 -0.61
N LEU A 160 -4.53 -19.76 0.53
CA LEU A 160 -4.20 -18.34 0.56
C LEU A 160 -2.88 -18.05 -0.17
N SER A 161 -1.84 -18.83 0.08
CA SER A 161 -0.54 -18.68 -0.59
C SER A 161 -0.64 -18.91 -2.10
N ASP A 162 -1.41 -19.92 -2.51
CA ASP A 162 -1.70 -20.21 -3.91
C ASP A 162 -2.47 -19.06 -4.59
N ALA A 163 -3.48 -18.50 -3.90
CA ALA A 163 -4.25 -17.37 -4.42
C ALA A 163 -3.40 -16.09 -4.56
N ILE A 164 -2.52 -15.79 -3.58
CA ILE A 164 -1.59 -14.66 -3.64
C ILE A 164 -0.62 -14.81 -4.82
N THR A 165 -0.11 -16.03 -5.03
CA THR A 165 0.79 -16.33 -6.15
C THR A 165 0.09 -16.22 -7.50
N ALA A 166 -1.18 -16.64 -7.57
CA ALA A 166 -1.97 -16.60 -8.79
C ALA A 166 -2.36 -15.18 -9.20
N ASP A 167 -2.90 -14.37 -8.29
CA ASP A 167 -3.29 -12.99 -8.56
C ASP A 167 -3.30 -12.12 -7.29
N ILE A 168 -2.12 -11.62 -6.93
CA ILE A 168 -1.93 -10.71 -5.80
C ILE A 168 -2.78 -9.43 -5.89
N GLN A 169 -3.06 -8.94 -7.11
CA GLN A 169 -3.84 -7.73 -7.30
C GLN A 169 -5.32 -7.98 -7.01
N ASN A 170 -5.86 -9.10 -7.48
CA ASN A 170 -7.23 -9.49 -7.17
C ASN A 170 -7.40 -9.78 -5.68
N VAL A 171 -6.45 -10.49 -5.04
CA VAL A 171 -6.48 -10.73 -3.58
C VAL A 171 -6.49 -9.41 -2.81
N SER A 172 -5.62 -8.46 -3.14
CA SER A 172 -5.59 -7.14 -2.47
C SER A 172 -6.90 -6.37 -2.63
N GLN A 173 -7.61 -6.52 -3.74
CA GLN A 173 -8.90 -5.87 -3.99
C GLN A 173 -10.06 -6.49 -3.18
N LEU A 174 -9.91 -7.71 -2.66
CA LEU A 174 -10.91 -8.27 -1.73
C LEU A 174 -10.94 -7.55 -0.38
N PHE A 175 -9.82 -6.95 0.02
CA PHE A 175 -9.65 -6.26 1.30
C PHE A 175 -9.61 -4.73 1.17
N SER A 176 -9.62 -4.20 -0.05
CA SER A 176 -9.49 -2.77 -0.30
C SER A 176 -10.57 -2.25 -1.24
N SER A 177 -11.07 -1.05 -0.92
CA SER A 177 -11.95 -0.32 -1.81
C SER A 177 -11.13 0.47 -2.83
N LYS A 178 -11.36 0.22 -4.12
CA LYS A 178 -10.67 0.90 -5.23
C LYS A 178 -11.67 1.44 -6.24
N GLY A 179 -11.34 2.58 -6.84
CA GLY A 179 -11.97 3.06 -8.07
C GLY A 179 -10.94 3.08 -9.19
N THR A 180 -11.34 2.65 -10.39
CA THR A 180 -10.52 2.75 -11.60
C THR A 180 -11.30 3.50 -12.67
N ALA A 181 -10.59 4.31 -13.45
CA ALA A 181 -11.16 4.97 -14.62
C ALA A 181 -10.66 4.25 -15.87
N THR A 182 -11.57 4.02 -16.82
CA THR A 182 -11.23 3.45 -18.14
C THR A 182 -10.54 4.48 -19.05
N ASN A 183 -10.64 5.77 -18.74
CA ASN A 183 -10.02 6.85 -19.49
C ASN A 183 -8.79 7.40 -18.73
N THR A 184 -7.64 7.47 -19.40
CA THR A 184 -6.36 7.94 -18.85
C THR A 184 -6.37 9.42 -18.41
N HIS A 185 -7.33 10.21 -18.88
CA HIS A 185 -7.51 11.62 -18.50
C HIS A 185 -8.45 11.80 -17.29
N VAL A 186 -9.02 10.71 -16.79
CA VAL A 186 -9.92 10.72 -15.64
C VAL A 186 -9.18 10.07 -14.47
N THR A 187 -9.00 10.84 -13.41
CA THR A 187 -8.38 10.34 -12.18
C THR A 187 -9.46 10.04 -11.16
N PHE A 188 -9.47 8.82 -10.63
CA PHE A 188 -10.31 8.50 -9.47
C PHE A 188 -9.77 9.23 -8.24
N VAL A 189 -10.58 10.12 -7.66
CA VAL A 189 -10.19 10.94 -6.51
C VAL A 189 -10.58 10.34 -5.16
N GLY A 190 -11.54 9.41 -5.11
CA GLY A 190 -11.99 8.76 -3.89
C GLY A 190 -13.45 8.36 -3.90
N PHE A 191 -13.87 7.68 -2.83
CA PHE A 191 -15.25 7.30 -2.55
C PHE A 191 -15.67 7.85 -1.18
N THR A 192 -16.97 7.90 -0.95
CA THR A 192 -17.55 8.24 0.37
C THR A 192 -18.37 7.05 0.87
N GLY A 193 -18.82 7.08 2.13
CA GLY A 193 -19.75 6.06 2.65
C GLY A 193 -21.10 5.98 1.91
N LYS A 194 -21.39 6.92 0.99
CA LYS A 194 -22.57 6.91 0.13
C LYS A 194 -22.31 6.33 -1.27
N THR A 195 -21.04 6.06 -1.60
CA THR A 195 -20.68 5.52 -2.92
C THR A 195 -21.12 4.07 -2.99
N GLN A 196 -21.99 3.75 -3.95
CA GLN A 196 -22.39 2.37 -4.18
C GLN A 196 -21.32 1.65 -5.02
N PRO A 197 -21.07 0.37 -4.79
CA PRO A 197 -20.21 -0.41 -5.67
C PRO A 197 -20.84 -0.55 -7.06
N GLY A 198 -20.07 -0.34 -8.12
CA GLY A 198 -20.55 -0.48 -9.49
C GLY A 198 -19.68 0.19 -10.55
N THR A 199 -20.07 0.00 -11.80
CA THR A 199 -19.52 0.74 -12.94
C THR A 199 -20.40 1.97 -13.19
N TYR A 200 -19.77 3.13 -13.30
CA TYR A 200 -20.45 4.40 -13.55
C TYR A 200 -19.98 4.99 -14.87
N ASP A 201 -20.91 5.52 -15.66
CA ASP A 201 -20.56 6.27 -16.86
C ASP A 201 -20.19 7.69 -16.45
N VAL A 202 -19.04 8.17 -16.93
CA VAL A 202 -18.63 9.56 -16.73
C VAL A 202 -19.07 10.37 -17.95
N ARG A 203 -19.93 11.37 -17.72
CA ARG A 203 -20.40 12.32 -18.75
C ARG A 203 -20.02 13.73 -18.35
N VAL A 204 -19.64 14.56 -19.32
CA VAL A 204 -19.43 15.99 -19.09
C VAL A 204 -20.63 16.74 -19.62
N SER A 205 -21.37 17.39 -18.72
CA SER A 205 -22.50 18.25 -19.07
C SER A 205 -22.22 19.67 -18.58
N GLY A 206 -22.21 20.65 -19.50
CA GLY A 206 -21.92 22.04 -19.17
C GLY A 206 -20.51 22.28 -18.59
N GLY A 207 -19.54 21.42 -18.90
CA GLY A 207 -18.17 21.50 -18.37
C GLY A 207 -17.98 20.85 -17.00
N VAL A 208 -19.03 20.28 -16.41
CA VAL A 208 -18.98 19.58 -15.13
C VAL A 208 -19.01 18.07 -15.37
N PRO A 209 -18.04 17.30 -14.84
CA PRO A 209 -18.11 15.84 -14.82
C PRO A 209 -19.27 15.36 -13.94
N GLN A 210 -20.10 14.48 -14.47
CA GLN A 210 -21.23 13.85 -13.81
C GLN A 210 -21.14 12.34 -13.98
N LEU A 211 -21.52 11.60 -12.94
CA LEU A 211 -21.68 10.15 -12.98
C LEU A 211 -23.13 9.85 -13.35
N SER A 212 -23.35 8.95 -14.32
CA SER A 212 -24.66 8.41 -14.67
C SER A 212 -24.69 6.90 -14.56
#